data_AF-A0A2K0SYE3-F1
#
_entry.id   AF-A0A2K0SYE3-F1
#
_cell.length_a   1.000
_cell.length_b   1.000
_cell.length_c   1.000
_cell.angle_alpha   90.00
_cell.angle_beta   90.00
_cell.angle_gamma   90.00
#
_symmetry.space_group_name_H-M   'P 1'
#
loop_
_entity.id
_entity.type
_entity.pdbx_description
1 polymer ?
#
loop_
_entity_poly.entity_id
_entity_poly.type
_entity_poly.pdbx_seq_one_letter_code
_entity_poly.pdbx_strand_id
1 'polypeptide(L)' 'MGSYTFKWEHPAEEVFVTGTFDNWTKSEQLAKVGDVFQKNVFLKDASQKIYYKVG' A
#
# COMPACT_ATOMS: atom_id res chain seq x y z
N MET A 1 13.40 -11.48 -1.29
CA MET A 1 12.12 -11.27 -0.57
C MET A 1 12.32 -10.07 0.34
N GLY A 2 11.44 -9.08 0.26
CA GLY A 2 11.55 -7.86 1.05
C GLY A 2 10.17 -7.36 1.45
N SER A 3 10.13 -6.35 2.31
CA SER A 3 8.89 -5.64 2.59
C SER A 3 9.08 -4.15 2.39
N TYR A 4 7.98 -3.46 2.10
CA TYR A 4 7.96 -2.02 1.98
C TYR A 4 6.83 -1.45 2.83
N THR A 5 7.12 -0.38 3.56
CA THR A 5 6.10 0.34 4.31
C THR A 5 5.51 1.42 3.42
N PHE A 6 4.29 1.18 2.96
CA PHE A 6 3.50 2.18 2.28
C PHE A 6 2.99 3.21 3.27
N LYS A 7 3.04 4.48 2.87
CA LYS A 7 2.55 5.62 3.65
C LYS A 7 1.70 6.52 2.76
N TRP A 8 0.62 7.04 3.33
CA TRP A 8 -0.25 8.02 2.71
C TRP A 8 -0.52 9.13 3.73
N GLU A 9 0.01 10.31 3.45
CA GLU A 9 0.06 11.48 4.36
C GLU A 9 -1.03 12.51 4.05
N HIS A 10 -2.05 12.13 3.27
CA HIS A 10 -3.17 13.00 2.93
C HIS A 10 -4.48 12.55 3.60
N PRO A 11 -5.43 13.47 3.84
CA PRO A 11 -6.75 13.12 4.37
C PRO A 11 -7.47 12.11 3.49
N ALA A 12 -8.02 11.07 4.12
CA ALA A 12 -8.85 10.04 3.49
C ALA A 12 -9.69 9.35 4.57
N GLU A 13 -10.81 8.75 4.17
CA GLU A 13 -11.60 7.87 5.05
C GLU A 13 -10.96 6.49 5.15
N GLU A 14 -10.60 5.92 4.01
CA GLU A 14 -9.88 4.65 3.89
C GLU A 14 -8.84 4.73 2.77
N VAL A 15 -7.73 3.99 2.93
CA VAL A 15 -6.67 3.93 1.92
C VAL A 15 -6.29 2.49 1.66
N PHE A 16 -6.18 2.13 0.37
CA PHE A 16 -5.72 0.83 -0.08
C PHE A 16 -4.51 1.02 -0.99
N VAL A 17 -3.51 0.15 -0.83
CA VAL A 17 -2.43 0.00 -1.81
C VAL A 17 -2.67 -1.26 -2.63
N THR A 18 -2.43 -1.19 -3.94
CA THR A 18 -2.64 -2.30 -4.86
C THR A 18 -1.65 -2.20 -6.01
N GLY A 19 -1.32 -3.32 -6.64
CA GLY A 19 -0.34 -3.40 -7.72
C GLY A 19 -0.19 -4.83 -8.23
N THR A 20 0.93 -5.13 -8.88
CA THR A 20 1.19 -6.50 -9.35
C THR A 20 1.38 -7.50 -8.20
N PHE A 21 1.84 -7.03 -7.03
CA PHE A 21 2.06 -7.89 -5.85
C PHE A 21 0.77 -8.46 -5.24
N ASP A 22 -0.38 -7.83 -5.46
CA ASP A 22 -1.70 -8.29 -5.00
C ASP A 22 -2.65 -8.58 -6.16
N ASN A 23 -2.13 -8.73 -7.39
CA ASN A 23 -2.92 -8.92 -8.62
C ASN A 23 -4.00 -7.84 -8.83
N TRP A 24 -3.76 -6.60 -8.40
CA TRP A 24 -4.69 -5.47 -8.55
C TRP A 24 -6.04 -5.65 -7.83
N THR A 25 -6.06 -6.46 -6.77
CA THR A 25 -7.30 -6.84 -6.07
C THR A 25 -7.71 -5.87 -4.95
N LYS A 26 -6.90 -4.84 -4.65
CA LYS A 26 -7.10 -3.90 -3.53
C LYS A 26 -7.18 -4.60 -2.17
N SER A 27 -6.35 -5.60 -1.93
CA SER A 27 -6.40 -6.38 -0.70
C SER A 27 -5.61 -5.75 0.47
N GLU A 28 -4.72 -4.78 0.20
CA GLU A 28 -3.85 -4.19 1.20
C GLU A 28 -4.38 -2.82 1.71
N GLN A 29 -5.32 -2.83 2.65
CA GLN A 29 -5.77 -1.63 3.35
C GLN A 29 -4.68 -1.09 4.30
N LEU A 30 -4.43 0.21 4.28
CA LEU A 30 -3.51 0.89 5.19
C LEU A 30 -4.20 1.20 6.53
N ALA A 31 -3.49 0.98 7.64
CA ALA A 31 -3.99 1.35 8.96
C ALA A 31 -3.73 2.83 9.23
N LYS A 32 -4.71 3.54 9.79
CA LYS A 32 -4.52 4.92 10.24
C LYS A 32 -3.70 4.94 11.53
N VAL A 33 -2.56 5.62 11.53
CA VAL A 33 -1.66 5.79 12.67
C VAL A 33 -1.39 7.29 12.82
N GLY A 34 -2.10 7.92 13.77
CA GLY A 34 -2.13 9.39 13.87
C GLY A 34 -2.77 9.99 12.62
N ASP A 35 -2.04 10.88 11.95
CA ASP A 35 -2.49 11.58 10.74
C ASP A 35 -2.06 10.90 9.43
N VAL A 36 -1.38 9.74 9.51
CA VAL A 36 -0.83 9.03 8.35
C VAL A 36 -1.45 7.63 8.26
N PHE A 37 -1.79 7.21 7.05
CA PHE A 37 -2.15 5.82 6.78
C PHE A 37 -0.90 5.03 6.40
N GLN A 38 -0.65 3.88 7.03
CA GLN A 38 0.52 3.05 6.72
C GLN A 38 0.31 1.55 6.91
N LYS A 39 1.07 0.76 6.14
CA LYS A 39 1.16 -0.71 6.28
C LYS A 39 2.47 -1.22 5.71
N ASN A 40 3.08 -2.18 6.41
CA ASN A 40 4.19 -2.96 5.87
C ASN A 40 3.63 -4.10 5.01
N VAL A 41 3.90 -4.07 3.71
CA VAL A 41 3.43 -5.07 2.75
C VAL A 41 4.61 -5.95 2.36
N PHE A 42 4.41 -7.26 2.41
CA PHE A 42 5.42 -8.23 2.00
C PHE A 42 5.44 -8.40 0.49
N LEU A 43 6.58 -8.09 -0.12
CA LEU A 43 6.79 -8.20 -1.55
C LEU A 43 7.60 -9.47 -1.82
N LYS A 44 6.89 -10.53 -2.25
CA LYS A 44 7.50 -11.83 -2.61
C LYS A 44 8.61 -11.65 -3.65
N ASP A 45 8.40 -10.70 -4.57
CA ASP A 45 9.38 -10.26 -5.56
C ASP A 45 9.49 -8.74 -5.53
N ALA A 46 10.60 -8.22 -5.00
CA ALA A 46 10.86 -6.79 -4.89
C ALA A 46 11.32 -6.15 -6.22
N SER A 47 11.44 -6.94 -7.30
CA SER A 47 11.73 -6.43 -8.64
C SER A 47 10.47 -5.95 -9.39
N GLN A 48 9.27 -6.22 -8.84
CA GLN A 48 7.99 -5.87 -9.43
C GLN A 48 7.66 -4.38 -9.18
N LYS A 49 7.29 -3.64 -10.23
CA LYS A 49 6.97 -2.19 -10.16
C LYS A 49 5.72 -1.94 -9.30
N ILE A 50 5.80 -0.94 -8.43
CA ILE A 50 4.71 -0.49 -7.54
C ILE A 50 4.06 0.75 -8.16
N TYR A 51 2.72 0.79 -8.22
CA TYR A 51 1.95 1.91 -8.76
C TYR A 51 0.96 2.44 -7.71
N TYR A 52 0.74 3.75 -7.67
CA TYR A 52 -0.28 4.39 -6.81
C TYR A 52 -1.44 4.88 -7.67
N LYS A 53 -2.69 4.73 -7.19
CA LYS A 53 -3.88 5.33 -7.81
C LYS A 53 -4.57 6.23 -6.79
N VAL A 54 -4.82 7.48 -7.19
CA VAL A 54 -5.63 8.45 -6.45
C VAL A 54 -7.02 8.48 -7.09
N GLY A 55 -8.07 8.44 -6.28
CA GLY A 55 -9.47 8.51 -6.69
C GLY A 55 -10.16 9.70 -6.07
#